data_AF-A0A7S2G193-F1
#
_entry.id   AF-A0A7S2G193-F1
#
_cell.length_a   1.000
_cell.length_b   1.000
_cell.length_c   1.000
_cell.angle_alpha   90.00
_cell.angle_beta   90.00
_cell.angle_gamma   90.00
#
_symmetry.space_group_name_H-M   'P 1'
#
loop_
_entity.id
_entity.type
_entity.pdbx_description
1 polymer ?
#
loop_
_entity_poly.entity_id
_entity_poly.type
_entity_poly.pdbx_seq_one_letter_code
_entity_poly.pdbx_strand_id
1 'polypeptide(L)'
;RYIGNVARRFHPLRNPDICNQRHLGTSPSWSVSQWAEALRWFQRSVAVYVLTLPTSTARRQMMRERFGQLELEFTFVNGVDLRRSGGLEQAVQEGLIPTSFNLSRAQAEALRLRNDMGGQGSIMGTVGCAAGHFRVQKHAVDAPKRRPLTV
;
A
#
# COMPACT_ATOMS: atom_id res chain seq x y z
N ARG A 1 -20.66 -2.98 -37.93
CA ARG A 1 -19.41 -3.76 -38.05
C ARG A 1 -18.26 -2.79 -38.20
N TYR A 2 -17.49 -2.54 -37.13
CA TYR A 2 -16.21 -1.85 -37.22
C TYR A 2 -15.13 -2.92 -37.40
N ILE A 3 -14.52 -2.97 -38.58
CA ILE A 3 -13.32 -3.78 -38.84
C ILE A 3 -12.15 -2.82 -38.67
N GLY A 4 -11.71 -2.65 -37.43
CA GLY A 4 -10.53 -1.87 -37.08
C GLY A 4 -9.35 -2.80 -36.88
N ASN A 5 -8.32 -2.63 -37.70
CA ASN A 5 -7.05 -3.36 -37.72
C ASN A 5 -6.54 -3.79 -36.34
N VAL A 6 -6.02 -5.02 -36.29
CA VAL A 6 -5.33 -5.63 -35.15
C VAL A 6 -4.42 -4.61 -34.47
N ALA A 7 -4.79 -4.26 -33.25
CA ALA A 7 -4.16 -3.24 -32.44
C ALA A 7 -2.64 -3.43 -32.39
N ARG A 8 -1.89 -2.35 -32.63
CA ARG A 8 -0.49 -2.26 -32.18
C ARG A 8 -0.47 -2.67 -30.71
N ARG A 9 0.34 -3.68 -30.36
CA ARG A 9 0.51 -4.11 -28.97
C ARG A 9 0.85 -2.87 -28.12
N PHE A 10 0.00 -2.57 -27.16
CA PHE A 10 0.26 -1.53 -26.18
C PHE A 10 1.52 -1.93 -25.39
N HIS A 11 2.55 -1.08 -25.42
CA HIS A 11 3.82 -1.30 -24.72
C HIS A 11 3.93 -0.26 -23.58
N PRO A 12 3.35 -0.54 -22.39
CA PRO A 12 3.24 0.44 -21.30
C PRO A 12 4.61 0.98 -20.85
N LEU A 13 5.67 0.17 -20.98
CA LEU A 13 7.03 0.58 -20.63
C LEU A 13 7.66 1.60 -21.60
N ARG A 14 7.14 1.73 -22.82
CA ARG A 14 7.65 2.70 -23.81
C ARG A 14 7.09 4.09 -23.61
N ASN A 15 5.92 4.21 -22.97
CA ASN A 15 5.25 5.47 -22.69
C ASN A 15 4.61 5.42 -21.28
N PRO A 16 5.42 5.35 -20.22
CA PRO A 16 4.92 5.19 -18.85
C PRO A 16 4.01 6.34 -18.42
N ASP A 17 4.23 7.55 -18.94
CA ASP A 17 3.47 8.75 -18.62
C ASP A 17 1.99 8.66 -19.03
N ILE A 18 1.67 7.84 -20.03
CA ILE A 18 0.28 7.60 -20.46
C ILE A 18 -0.47 6.77 -19.41
N CYS A 19 0.21 5.84 -18.72
CA CYS A 19 -0.41 5.00 -17.70
C CYS A 19 -0.84 5.80 -16.46
N ASN A 20 -0.21 6.97 -16.22
CA ASN A 20 -0.54 7.86 -15.12
C ASN A 20 -1.69 8.82 -15.44
N GLN A 21 -2.11 8.92 -16.71
CA GLN A 21 -3.13 9.85 -17.16
C GLN A 21 -4.47 9.13 -17.30
N ARG A 22 -5.20 9.00 -16.19
CA ARG A 22 -6.50 8.29 -16.13
C ARG A 22 -7.49 8.71 -17.23
N HIS A 23 -7.48 9.99 -17.63
CA HIS A 23 -8.37 10.52 -18.67
C HIS A 23 -8.08 10.01 -20.09
N LEU A 24 -6.87 9.47 -20.33
CA LEU A 24 -6.50 8.82 -21.58
C LEU A 24 -6.99 7.36 -21.67
N GLY A 25 -7.44 6.79 -20.54
CA GLY A 25 -8.01 5.45 -20.50
C GLY A 25 -9.50 5.45 -20.85
N THR A 26 -9.98 4.33 -21.41
CA THR A 26 -11.43 4.09 -21.56
C THR A 26 -11.94 3.34 -20.34
N SER A 27 -12.99 3.86 -19.68
CA SER A 27 -13.70 3.12 -18.64
C SER A 27 -14.55 2.02 -19.30
N PRO A 28 -14.29 0.73 -19.04
CA PRO A 28 -15.14 -0.32 -19.57
C PRO A 28 -16.53 -0.24 -18.90
N SER A 29 -17.59 -0.50 -19.66
CA SER A 29 -18.90 -0.76 -19.08
C SER A 29 -18.97 -2.21 -18.62
N TRP A 30 -18.99 -2.42 -17.31
CA TRP A 30 -19.13 -3.74 -16.71
C TRP A 30 -20.60 -4.01 -16.40
N SER A 31 -21.08 -5.18 -16.81
CA SER A 31 -22.39 -5.67 -16.41
C SER A 31 -22.44 -5.98 -14.90
N VAL A 32 -23.65 -6.04 -14.34
CA VAL A 32 -23.87 -6.40 -12.93
C VAL A 32 -23.31 -7.79 -12.61
N SER A 33 -23.42 -8.74 -13.54
CA SER A 33 -22.88 -10.10 -13.36
C SER A 33 -21.35 -10.12 -13.30
N GLN A 34 -20.68 -9.34 -14.15
CA GLN A 34 -19.22 -9.21 -14.12
C GLN A 34 -18.72 -8.57 -12.82
N TRP A 35 -19.41 -7.55 -12.32
CA TRP A 35 -19.10 -6.97 -11.01
C TRP A 35 -19.26 -7.98 -9.88
N ALA A 36 -20.36 -8.72 -9.87
CA ALA A 36 -20.61 -9.74 -8.85
C ALA A 36 -19.57 -10.88 -8.91
N GLU A 37 -19.14 -11.28 -10.10
CA GLU A 37 -18.09 -12.28 -10.28
C GLU A 37 -16.73 -11.78 -9.79
N ALA A 38 -16.36 -10.54 -10.14
CA ALA A 38 -15.12 -9.92 -9.68
C ALA A 38 -15.09 -9.78 -8.15
N LEU A 39 -16.21 -9.35 -7.54
CA LEU A 39 -16.32 -9.24 -6.08
C LEU A 39 -16.15 -10.61 -5.42
N ARG A 40 -16.82 -11.65 -5.91
CA ARG A 40 -16.66 -13.03 -5.41
C ARG A 40 -15.22 -13.53 -5.54
N TRP A 41 -14.56 -13.26 -6.67
CA TRP A 41 -13.14 -13.62 -6.83
C TRP A 41 -12.26 -12.87 -5.83
N PHE A 42 -12.46 -11.56 -5.67
CA PHE A 42 -11.68 -10.71 -4.77
C PHE A 42 -11.84 -11.18 -3.32
N GLN A 43 -13.07 -11.38 -2.87
CA GLN A 43 -13.39 -11.86 -1.51
C GLN A 43 -12.82 -13.26 -1.23
N ARG A 44 -12.60 -14.10 -2.25
CA ARG A 44 -11.95 -15.41 -2.06
C ARG A 44 -10.43 -15.36 -2.11
N SER A 45 -9.86 -14.42 -2.86
CA SER A 45 -8.45 -14.48 -3.26
C SER A 45 -7.58 -13.42 -2.60
N VAL A 46 -8.15 -12.28 -2.21
CA VAL A 46 -7.39 -11.11 -1.76
C VAL A 46 -7.62 -10.84 -0.28
N ALA A 47 -6.56 -10.74 0.50
CA ALA A 47 -6.63 -10.23 1.88
C ALA A 47 -6.27 -8.73 1.89
N VAL A 48 -7.09 -7.92 2.57
CA VAL A 48 -6.89 -6.47 2.66
C VAL A 48 -6.40 -6.09 4.05
N TYR A 49 -5.27 -5.38 4.11
CA TYR A 49 -4.71 -4.84 5.33
C TYR A 49 -4.66 -3.32 5.27
N VAL A 50 -5.12 -2.66 6.32
CA VAL A 50 -5.11 -1.21 6.44
C VAL A 50 -4.06 -0.82 7.46
N LEU A 51 -2.94 -0.29 6.98
CA LEU A 51 -1.86 0.22 7.80
C LEU A 51 -2.21 1.62 8.32
N THR A 52 -2.24 1.79 9.65
CA THR A 52 -2.61 3.07 10.25
C THR A 52 -2.09 3.19 11.68
N LEU A 53 -1.85 4.42 12.15
CA LEU A 53 -1.50 4.62 13.55
C LEU A 53 -2.75 4.45 14.43
N PRO A 54 -2.64 3.86 15.64
CA PRO A 54 -3.75 3.75 16.57
C PRO A 54 -4.42 5.10 16.88
N THR A 55 -3.63 6.16 16.89
CA THR A 55 -4.05 7.55 17.14
C THR A 55 -4.79 8.20 15.96
N SER A 56 -4.74 7.63 14.76
CA SER A 56 -5.43 8.14 13.57
C SER A 56 -6.91 7.73 13.53
N THR A 57 -7.64 8.00 14.62
CA THR A 57 -9.02 7.52 14.85
C THR A 57 -9.99 7.93 13.74
N ALA A 58 -9.98 9.19 13.30
CA ALA A 58 -10.82 9.68 12.21
C ALA A 58 -10.56 8.93 10.88
N ARG A 59 -9.29 8.70 10.54
CA ARG A 59 -8.92 7.94 9.34
C ARG A 59 -9.32 6.47 9.46
N ARG A 60 -9.20 5.87 10.64
CA ARG A 60 -9.67 4.50 10.88
C ARG A 60 -11.18 4.39 10.68
N GLN A 61 -11.95 5.36 11.19
CA GLN A 61 -13.40 5.37 11.04
C GLN A 61 -13.81 5.50 9.57
N MET A 62 -13.22 6.46 8.83
CA MET A 62 -13.44 6.61 7.39
C MET A 62 -13.17 5.31 6.63
N MET A 63 -12.07 4.61 6.95
CA MET A 63 -11.75 3.35 6.28
C MET A 63 -12.75 2.24 6.63
N ARG A 64 -13.23 2.15 7.88
CA ARG A 64 -14.29 1.20 8.26
C ARG A 64 -15.55 1.43 7.44
N GLU A 65 -16.01 2.67 7.37
CA GLU A 65 -17.22 3.05 6.62
C GLU A 65 -17.04 2.73 5.13
N ARG A 66 -15.90 3.12 4.55
CA ARG A 66 -15.65 2.90 3.12
C ARG A 66 -15.57 1.42 2.76
N PHE A 67 -14.86 0.60 3.53
CA PHE A 67 -14.79 -0.83 3.26
C PHE A 67 -16.11 -1.54 3.57
N GLY A 68 -16.90 -1.07 4.55
CA GLY A 68 -18.25 -1.54 4.80
C GLY A 68 -19.18 -1.30 3.62
N GLN A 69 -19.17 -0.09 3.03
CA GLN A 69 -19.93 0.23 1.82
C GLN A 69 -19.54 -0.62 0.60
N LEU A 70 -18.29 -1.10 0.56
CA LEU A 70 -17.77 -1.93 -0.53
C LEU A 70 -17.94 -3.44 -0.24
N GLU A 71 -18.49 -3.82 0.91
CA GLU A 71 -18.63 -5.21 1.35
C GLU A 71 -17.28 -5.97 1.34
N LEU A 72 -16.22 -5.27 1.72
CA LEU A 72 -14.86 -5.80 1.73
C LEU A 72 -14.38 -6.04 3.16
N GLU A 73 -14.00 -7.28 3.43
CA GLU A 73 -13.31 -7.67 4.66
C GLU A 73 -11.88 -7.12 4.68
N PHE A 74 -11.47 -6.59 5.83
CA PHE A 74 -10.13 -6.05 6.02
C PHE A 74 -9.65 -6.16 7.47
N THR A 75 -8.33 -6.08 7.66
CA THR A 75 -7.70 -6.08 8.99
C THR A 75 -6.89 -4.82 9.21
N PHE A 76 -7.06 -4.16 10.35
CA PHE A 76 -6.17 -3.07 10.74
C PHE A 76 -4.84 -3.62 11.24
N VAL A 77 -3.74 -3.08 10.73
CA VAL A 77 -2.40 -3.31 11.25
C VAL A 77 -1.84 -1.98 11.75
N ASN A 78 -1.30 -1.98 12.95
CA ASN A 78 -0.72 -0.78 13.53
C ASN A 78 0.51 -0.36 12.72
N GLY A 79 0.58 0.92 12.36
CA GLY A 79 1.76 1.54 11.78
C GLY A 79 2.89 1.71 12.79
N VAL A 80 4.06 2.12 12.31
CA VAL A 80 5.22 2.44 13.13
C VAL A 80 5.35 3.96 13.23
N ASP A 81 5.19 4.51 14.43
CA ASP A 81 5.38 5.94 14.68
C ASP A 81 6.75 6.20 15.29
N LEU A 82 7.72 6.53 14.44
CA LEU A 82 9.09 6.79 14.88
C LEU A 82 9.24 8.12 15.64
N ARG A 83 8.24 9.00 15.63
CA ARG A 83 8.30 10.29 16.36
C ARG A 83 8.18 10.11 17.87
N ARG A 84 7.65 8.96 18.31
CA ARG A 84 7.52 8.63 19.73
C ARG A 84 8.87 8.18 20.28
N SER A 85 9.17 8.61 21.50
CA SER A 85 10.32 8.07 22.25
C SER A 85 10.23 6.54 22.32
N GLY A 86 11.33 5.86 22.00
CA GLY A 86 11.41 4.39 21.93
C GLY A 86 10.89 3.77 20.63
N GLY A 87 10.32 4.55 19.70
CA GLY A 87 9.68 4.02 18.50
C GLY A 87 10.63 3.32 17.54
N LEU A 88 11.86 3.82 17.42
CA LEU A 88 12.90 3.20 16.59
C LEU A 88 13.40 1.90 17.23
N GLU A 89 13.70 1.94 18.52
CA GLU A 89 14.18 0.80 19.29
C GLU A 89 13.17 -0.34 19.25
N GLN A 90 11.89 -0.03 19.44
CA GLN A 90 10.80 -1.00 19.33
C GLN A 90 10.72 -1.60 17.91
N ALA A 91 10.80 -0.78 16.87
CA ALA A 91 10.75 -1.26 15.49
C ALA A 91 11.95 -2.17 15.15
N VAL A 92 13.12 -1.90 15.72
CA VAL A 92 14.30 -2.76 15.61
C VAL A 92 14.09 -4.08 16.37
N GLN A 93 13.60 -4.03 17.60
CA GLN A 93 13.31 -5.21 18.42
C GLN A 93 12.25 -6.13 17.77
N GLU A 94 11.25 -5.56 17.11
CA GLU A 94 10.23 -6.32 16.37
C GLU A 94 10.76 -6.94 15.06
N GLY A 95 11.99 -6.58 14.64
CA GLY A 95 12.61 -7.02 13.39
C GLY A 95 12.10 -6.29 12.14
N LEU A 96 11.47 -5.12 12.30
CA LEU A 96 10.93 -4.31 11.20
C LEU A 96 11.99 -3.36 10.60
N ILE A 97 13.00 -3.03 11.39
CA ILE A 97 14.14 -2.21 10.99
C ILE A 97 15.42 -2.98 11.37
N PRO A 98 16.38 -3.16 10.45
CA PRO A 98 17.64 -3.83 10.79
C PRO A 98 18.39 -3.09 11.90
N THR A 99 19.06 -3.83 12.79
CA THR A 99 19.93 -3.26 13.84
C THR A 99 21.07 -2.40 13.27
N SER A 100 21.48 -2.67 12.04
CA SER A 100 22.51 -1.91 11.31
C SER A 100 21.98 -0.66 10.62
N PHE A 101 20.66 -0.41 10.63
CA PHE A 101 20.09 0.74 9.96
C PHE A 101 20.41 2.04 10.71
N ASN A 102 21.11 2.96 10.04
CA ASN A 102 21.50 4.24 10.62
C ASN A 102 20.51 5.34 10.20
N LEU A 103 19.56 5.64 11.10
CA LEU A 103 18.51 6.65 10.85
C LEU A 103 19.11 8.05 10.65
N SER A 104 20.16 8.41 11.39
CA SER A 104 20.84 9.71 11.26
C SER A 104 21.47 9.88 9.88
N ARG A 105 22.13 8.83 9.36
CA ARG A 105 22.67 8.81 8.00
C ARG A 105 21.55 8.90 6.96
N ALA A 106 20.46 8.17 7.13
CA ALA A 106 19.31 8.25 6.24
C ALA A 106 18.70 9.66 6.21
N GLN A 107 18.63 10.33 7.36
CA GLN A 107 18.14 11.71 7.46
C GLN A 107 19.09 12.70 6.77
N ALA A 108 20.40 12.52 6.94
CA ALA A 108 21.40 13.34 6.25
C ALA A 108 21.35 13.17 4.73
N GLU A 109 21.11 11.95 4.23
CA GLU A 109 20.87 11.70 2.81
C GLU A 109 19.56 12.33 2.34
N ALA A 110 18.48 12.20 3.11
CA ALA A 110 17.17 12.78 2.75
C ALA A 110 17.20 14.30 2.62
N LEU A 111 18.03 14.98 3.42
CA LEU A 111 18.23 16.43 3.39
C LEU A 111 19.05 16.93 2.19
N ARG A 112 19.66 16.03 1.41
CA ARG A 112 20.39 16.46 0.19
C ARG A 112 19.40 16.98 -0.84
N LEU A 113 19.76 18.11 -1.47
CA LEU A 113 18.94 18.78 -2.49
C LEU A 113 18.47 17.83 -3.60
N ARG A 114 19.32 16.88 -4.03
CA ARG A 114 18.99 15.90 -5.08
C ARG A 114 17.90 14.90 -4.69
N ASN A 115 17.68 14.69 -3.38
CA ASN A 115 16.69 13.75 -2.88
C ASN A 115 15.39 14.48 -2.50
N ASP A 116 15.49 15.71 -1.98
CA ASP A 116 14.34 16.56 -1.61
C ASP A 116 13.31 15.83 -0.71
N MET A 117 13.81 14.99 0.20
CA MET A 117 12.99 14.18 1.10
C MET A 117 13.01 14.68 2.55
N GLY A 118 13.74 15.75 2.84
CA GLY A 118 13.94 16.28 4.19
C GLY A 118 13.20 17.57 4.51
N GLY A 119 12.27 18.01 3.64
CA GLY A 119 11.51 19.26 3.77
C GLY A 119 10.47 19.21 4.92
N GLN A 120 9.18 19.35 4.62
CA GLN A 120 8.11 19.35 5.65
C GLN A 120 7.92 18.00 6.37
N GLY A 121 8.66 16.96 5.97
CA GLY A 121 8.69 15.65 6.61
C GLY A 121 10.12 15.21 6.89
N SER A 122 10.32 14.53 8.02
CA SER A 122 11.54 13.79 8.30
C SER A 122 11.54 12.46 7.53
N ILE A 123 12.74 11.91 7.23
CA ILE A 123 12.89 10.55 6.68
C ILE A 123 12.19 9.51 7.56
N MET A 124 11.97 9.82 8.85
CA MET A 124 11.23 9.01 9.81
C MET A 124 9.82 8.65 9.31
N GLY A 125 9.15 9.53 8.57
CA GLY A 125 7.85 9.21 7.98
C GLY A 125 7.94 8.07 6.96
N THR A 126 8.95 8.13 6.08
CA THR A 126 9.21 7.10 5.08
C THR A 126 9.66 5.79 5.73
N VAL A 127 10.59 5.86 6.69
CA VAL A 127 11.09 4.66 7.40
C VAL A 127 9.96 4.01 8.21
N GLY A 128 9.14 4.80 8.91
CA GLY A 128 7.98 4.29 9.63
C GLY A 128 6.93 3.65 8.71
N CYS A 129 6.71 4.24 7.52
CA CYS A 129 5.84 3.65 6.50
C CYS A 129 6.38 2.29 6.04
N ALA A 130 7.66 2.22 5.67
CA ALA A 130 8.32 0.98 5.24
C ALA A 130 8.27 -0.11 6.33
N ALA A 131 8.61 0.25 7.57
CA ALA A 131 8.53 -0.66 8.72
C ALA A 131 7.10 -1.16 8.96
N GLY A 132 6.10 -0.30 8.79
CA GLY A 132 4.70 -0.69 8.84
C GLY A 132 4.30 -1.68 7.74
N HIS A 133 4.81 -1.50 6.52
CA HIS A 133 4.62 -2.47 5.43
C HIS A 133 5.24 -3.83 5.77
N PHE A 134 6.45 -3.87 6.33
CA PHE A 134 7.06 -5.12 6.80
C PHE A 134 6.24 -5.78 7.91
N ARG A 135 5.64 -5.00 8.82
CA ARG A 135 4.74 -5.55 9.85
C ARG A 135 3.51 -6.20 9.22
N VAL A 136 2.93 -5.59 8.18
CA VAL A 136 1.81 -6.18 7.44
C VAL A 136 2.24 -7.47 6.75
N GLN A 137 3.41 -7.49 6.09
CA GLN A 137 3.92 -8.69 5.42
C GLN A 137 4.14 -9.84 6.41
N LYS A 138 4.75 -9.55 7.56
CA LYS A 138 4.92 -10.52 8.66
C LYS A 138 3.56 -11.05 9.13
N HIS A 139 2.60 -10.15 9.41
CA HIS A 139 1.25 -10.56 9.79
C HIS A 139 0.55 -11.40 8.69
N ALA A 140 0.75 -11.10 7.41
CA ALA A 140 0.14 -11.85 6.32
C ALA A 140 0.72 -13.27 6.19
N VAL A 141 2.01 -13.45 6.51
CA VAL A 141 2.68 -14.76 6.53
C VAL A 141 2.27 -15.58 7.76
N ASP A 142 2.18 -14.93 8.93
CA ASP A 142 1.88 -15.59 10.21
C ASP A 142 0.37 -15.88 10.38
N ALA A 143 -0.50 -15.12 9.71
CA ALA A 143 -1.93 -15.35 9.78
C ALA A 143 -2.25 -16.77 9.28
N PRO A 144 -3.14 -17.52 9.97
CA PRO A 144 -3.57 -18.83 9.49
C PRO A 144 -4.02 -18.69 8.04
N LYS A 145 -3.47 -19.51 7.13
CA LYS A 145 -3.70 -19.46 5.68
C LYS A 145 -5.20 -19.43 5.36
N ARG A 146 -5.83 -18.26 5.37
CA ARG A 146 -7.24 -18.10 5.02
C ARG A 146 -7.42 -18.03 3.52
N ARG A 147 -6.39 -17.59 2.78
CA ARG A 147 -6.39 -17.41 1.33
C ARG A 147 -5.00 -17.75 0.79
N PRO A 148 -4.89 -18.43 -0.36
CA PRO A 148 -3.59 -18.78 -0.92
C PRO A 148 -2.79 -17.51 -1.23
N LEU A 149 -1.57 -17.43 -0.71
CA LEU A 149 -0.52 -16.58 -1.29
C LEU A 149 -0.01 -17.31 -2.55
N THR A 150 -0.86 -17.50 -3.55
CA THR A 150 -0.42 -18.09 -4.82
C THR A 150 0.30 -17.03 -5.63
N VAL A 151 1.60 -17.25 -5.82
CA VAL A 151 2.41 -16.69 -6.92
C VAL A 151 2.16 -17.54 -8.15
#